data_AF-A0A0Q8QZL2-F1
#
_entry.id   AF-A0A0Q8QZL2-F1
#
_cell.length_a   1.000
_cell.length_b   1.000
_cell.length_c   1.000
_cell.angle_alpha   90.00
_cell.angle_beta   90.00
_cell.angle_gamma   90.00
#
_symmetry.space_group_name_H-M   'P 1'
#
loop_
_entity.id
_entity.type
_entity.pdbx_description
1 polymer ?
#
loop_
_entity_poly.entity_id
_entity_poly.type
_entity_poly.pdbx_seq_one_letter_code
_entity_poly.pdbx_strand_id
1 'polypeptide(L)'
;MMPVEKLEAISASLNQLKSDLKRALNEGDHPLDGHSALVRQAEECEFMLPEKLTTGALAEAVDRKLANVAVLLERARRHESLPEDAQAAAEQEYMLSDEDYAANAGHPLEHGKEPGVPPQN
;
A
#
# COMPACT_ATOMS: atom_id res chain seq x y z
N MET A 1 -3.88 1.20 -13.49
CA MET A 1 -2.86 2.05 -12.84
C MET A 1 -3.40 3.49 -12.83
N MET A 2 -3.36 4.21 -11.71
CA MET A 2 -3.78 5.63 -11.70
C MET A 2 -2.69 6.50 -12.37
N PRO A 3 -3.03 7.47 -13.24
CA PRO A 3 -2.03 8.32 -13.90
C PRO A 3 -1.38 9.28 -12.91
N VAL A 4 -0.11 9.64 -13.14
CA VAL A 4 0.68 10.56 -12.30
C VAL A 4 -0.03 11.90 -12.13
N GLU A 5 -0.61 12.44 -13.19
CA GLU A 5 -1.37 13.71 -13.16
C GLU A 5 -2.55 13.64 -12.19
N LYS A 6 -3.25 12.50 -12.11
CA LYS A 6 -4.35 12.30 -11.15
C LYS A 6 -3.80 12.24 -9.71
N LEU A 7 -2.67 11.58 -9.50
CA LEU A 7 -2.02 11.54 -8.17
C LEU A 7 -1.53 12.92 -7.73
N GLU A 8 -1.00 13.74 -8.63
CA GLU A 8 -0.57 15.10 -8.35
C GLU A 8 -1.77 15.99 -8.00
N ALA A 9 -2.87 15.92 -8.76
CA ALA A 9 -4.10 16.64 -8.45
C ALA A 9 -4.67 16.26 -7.07
N ILE A 10 -4.69 14.97 -6.73
CA ILE A 10 -5.12 14.48 -5.42
C ILE A 10 -4.19 15.02 -4.32
N SER A 11 -2.87 14.99 -4.53
CA SER A 11 -1.90 15.49 -3.56
C SER A 11 -2.04 17.00 -3.30
N ALA A 12 -2.33 17.79 -4.34
CA ALA A 12 -2.59 19.21 -4.22
C ALA A 12 -3.86 19.48 -3.41
N SER A 13 -4.95 18.76 -3.71
CA SER A 13 -6.21 18.88 -2.98
C SER A 13 -6.06 18.50 -1.49
N LEU A 14 -5.34 17.40 -1.21
CA LEU A 14 -5.06 16.97 0.16
C LEU A 14 -4.17 17.97 0.93
N ASN A 15 -3.21 18.63 0.28
CA ASN A 15 -2.40 19.67 0.91
C ASN A 15 -3.21 20.93 1.24
N GLN A 16 -4.16 21.30 0.37
CA GLN A 16 -5.10 22.37 0.65
C GLN A 16 -5.97 22.01 1.87
N LEU A 17 -6.59 20.83 1.86
CA LEU A 17 -7.40 20.34 2.97
C LEU A 17 -6.60 20.28 4.29
N LYS A 18 -5.35 19.80 4.25
CA LYS A 18 -4.45 19.82 5.43
C LYS A 18 -4.23 21.22 5.97
N SER A 19 -4.10 22.21 5.09
CA SER A 19 -3.87 23.60 5.47
C SER A 19 -5.10 24.20 6.15
N ASP A 20 -6.28 23.93 5.61
CA ASP A 20 -7.56 24.35 6.20
C ASP A 20 -7.83 23.65 7.54
N LEU A 21 -7.59 22.33 7.62
CA LEU A 21 -7.70 21.57 8.88
C LEU A 21 -6.71 22.05 9.93
N LYS A 22 -5.48 22.39 9.54
CA LYS A 22 -4.49 22.94 10.47
C LYS A 22 -4.94 24.28 11.03
N ARG A 23 -5.58 25.15 10.24
CA ARG A 23 -6.15 26.41 10.75
C ARG A 23 -7.27 26.12 11.74
N ALA A 24 -8.22 25.26 11.37
CA ALA A 24 -9.32 24.86 12.24
C ALA A 24 -8.81 24.21 13.55
N LEU A 25 -7.74 23.41 13.49
CA LEU A 25 -7.14 22.78 14.67
C LEU A 25 -6.47 23.79 15.61
N ASN A 26 -5.93 24.90 15.07
CA ASN A 26 -5.42 26.00 15.90
C ASN A 26 -6.56 26.74 16.64
N GLU A 27 -7.76 26.73 16.08
CA GLU A 27 -8.96 27.28 16.74
C GLU A 27 -9.54 26.30 17.79
N GLY A 28 -9.30 25.01 17.61
CA GLY A 28 -9.56 23.95 18.59
C GLY A 28 -10.02 22.65 17.95
N ASP A 29 -9.80 21.52 18.62
CA ASP A 29 -10.37 20.24 18.18
C ASP A 29 -11.88 20.23 18.45
N HIS A 30 -12.66 20.18 17.39
CA HIS A 30 -14.12 20.15 17.46
C HIS A 30 -14.68 19.03 16.57
N PRO A 31 -15.86 18.49 16.91
CA PRO A 31 -16.55 17.57 16.03
C PRO A 31 -16.91 18.28 14.72
N LEU A 32 -16.61 17.62 13.61
CA LEU A 32 -16.97 18.07 12.28
C LEU A 32 -18.36 17.53 11.94
N ASP A 33 -19.21 18.40 11.40
CA ASP A 33 -20.46 17.97 10.81
C ASP A 33 -20.19 17.24 9.49
N GLY A 34 -20.92 16.15 9.22
CA GLY A 34 -20.75 15.34 8.02
C GLY A 34 -21.00 16.09 6.70
N HIS A 35 -21.66 17.25 6.75
CA HIS A 35 -21.87 18.13 5.60
C HIS A 35 -20.90 19.31 5.53
N SER A 36 -19.89 19.36 6.41
CA SER A 36 -18.86 20.41 6.39
C SER A 36 -18.07 20.36 5.09
N ALA A 37 -17.66 21.53 4.59
CA ALA A 37 -16.83 21.62 3.39
C ALA A 37 -15.55 20.75 3.49
N LEU A 38 -14.97 20.66 4.69
CA LEU A 38 -13.80 19.83 4.99
C LEU A 38 -14.05 18.33 4.79
N VAL A 39 -15.24 17.85 5.16
CA VAL A 39 -15.63 16.44 5.02
C VAL A 39 -15.92 16.14 3.56
N ARG A 40 -16.65 17.03 2.88
CA ARG A 40 -16.95 16.88 1.45
C ARG A 40 -15.67 16.80 0.60
N GLN A 41 -14.70 17.66 0.91
CA GLN A 41 -13.40 17.68 0.24
C GLN A 41 -12.57 16.42 0.55
N ALA A 42 -12.73 15.85 1.75
CA ALA A 42 -12.13 14.56 2.11
C ALA A 42 -12.75 13.39 1.31
N GLU A 43 -14.07 13.39 1.13
CA GLU A 43 -14.78 12.41 0.30
C GLU A 43 -14.35 12.47 -1.17
N GLU A 44 -14.16 13.68 -1.71
CA GLU A 44 -13.65 13.90 -3.07
C GLU A 44 -12.23 13.33 -3.27
N CYS A 45 -11.44 13.20 -2.19
CA CYS A 45 -10.10 12.63 -2.22
C CYS A 45 -10.07 11.08 -2.09
N GLU A 46 -11.22 10.43 -2.18
CA GLU A 46 -11.39 8.96 -2.16
C GLU A 46 -10.64 8.31 -0.97
N PHE A 47 -10.84 8.79 0.26
CA PHE A 47 -10.29 8.13 1.45
C PHE A 47 -11.37 7.89 2.52
N MET A 48 -11.19 6.81 3.30
CA MET A 48 -12.13 6.43 4.34
C MET A 48 -12.11 7.43 5.49
N LEU A 49 -13.26 8.03 5.77
CA LEU A 49 -13.44 8.93 6.89
C LEU A 49 -13.20 8.19 8.22
N PRO A 50 -12.57 8.84 9.21
CA PRO A 50 -12.38 8.25 10.53
C PRO A 50 -13.73 8.06 11.24
N GLU A 51 -13.86 7.01 12.07
CA GLU A 51 -15.08 6.74 12.85
C GLU A 51 -15.45 7.90 13.78
N LYS A 52 -14.45 8.63 14.27
CA LYS A 52 -14.61 9.88 15.00
C LYS A 52 -14.33 11.04 14.05
N LEU A 53 -15.38 11.72 13.62
CA LEU A 53 -15.27 12.88 12.74
C LEU A 53 -14.92 14.13 13.56
N THR A 54 -13.66 14.27 13.96
CA THR A 54 -13.15 15.51 14.58
C THR A 54 -12.08 16.14 13.70
N THR A 55 -11.83 17.44 13.90
CA THR A 55 -10.81 18.19 13.17
C THR A 55 -9.43 17.52 13.26
N GLY A 56 -9.04 17.07 14.46
CA GLY A 56 -7.79 16.34 14.69
C GLY A 56 -7.76 14.98 14.00
N ALA A 57 -8.80 14.17 14.15
CA ALA A 57 -8.86 12.84 13.53
C ALA A 57 -8.85 12.92 11.99
N LEU A 58 -9.52 13.92 11.42
CA LEU A 58 -9.51 14.16 9.99
C LEU A 58 -8.13 14.66 9.52
N ALA A 59 -7.48 15.55 10.27
CA ALA A 59 -6.12 16.02 9.97
C ALA A 59 -5.10 14.86 9.95
N GLU A 60 -5.17 13.96 10.92
CA GLU A 60 -4.33 12.76 10.96
C GLU A 60 -4.60 11.81 9.78
N ALA A 61 -5.87 11.63 9.41
CA ALA A 61 -6.22 10.78 8.28
C ALA A 61 -5.72 11.36 6.94
N VAL A 62 -5.80 12.68 6.77
CA VAL A 62 -5.24 13.40 5.62
C VAL A 62 -3.72 13.26 5.57
N ASP A 63 -3.02 13.37 6.71
CA ASP A 63 -1.57 13.22 6.76
C ASP A 63 -1.11 11.80 6.34
N ARG A 64 -1.79 10.77 6.83
CA ARG A 64 -1.56 9.39 6.41
C ARG A 64 -1.81 9.18 4.93
N LYS A 65 -2.88 9.77 4.38
CA LYS A 65 -3.19 9.68 2.94
C LYS A 65 -2.12 10.38 2.10
N LEU A 66 -1.64 11.56 2.53
CA LEU A 66 -0.55 12.28 1.86
C LEU A 66 0.74 11.46 1.83
N ALA A 67 1.10 10.79 2.93
CA ALA A 67 2.26 9.91 2.98
C ALA A 67 2.14 8.76 1.96
N ASN A 68 0.97 8.13 1.87
CA ASN A 68 0.71 7.07 0.90
C ASN A 68 0.78 7.58 -0.55
N VAL A 69 0.17 8.73 -0.84
CA VAL A 69 0.21 9.33 -2.18
C VAL A 69 1.63 9.73 -2.56
N ALA A 70 2.44 10.24 -1.63
CA ALA A 70 3.84 10.56 -1.88
C ALA A 70 4.66 9.32 -2.28
N VAL A 71 4.45 8.18 -1.62
CA VAL A 71 5.08 6.90 -2.00
C VAL A 71 4.61 6.45 -3.39
N LEU A 72 3.33 6.60 -3.70
CA LEU A 72 2.78 6.26 -5.02
C LEU A 72 3.34 7.17 -6.12
N LEU A 73 3.48 8.47 -5.87
CA LEU A 73 4.10 9.42 -6.79
C LEU A 73 5.58 9.12 -7.01
N GLU A 74 6.33 8.81 -5.95
CA GLU A 74 7.74 8.43 -6.08
C GLU A 74 7.90 7.16 -6.93
N ARG A 75 7.06 6.14 -6.69
CA ARG A 75 7.05 4.92 -7.49
C ARG A 75 6.63 5.17 -8.93
N ALA A 76 5.57 5.95 -9.14
CA ALA A 76 5.08 6.26 -10.47
C ALA A 76 6.12 7.04 -11.29
N ARG A 77 6.78 8.05 -10.70
CA ARG A 77 7.90 8.78 -11.35
C ARG A 77 9.09 7.88 -11.68
N ARG A 78 9.44 6.94 -10.78
CA ARG A 78 10.50 5.96 -11.02
C ARG A 78 10.16 4.97 -12.12
N HIS A 79 8.90 4.53 -12.22
CA HIS A 79 8.45 3.60 -13.25
C HIS A 79 8.14 4.27 -14.59
N GLU A 80 7.67 5.51 -14.60
CA GLU A 80 7.53 6.33 -15.82
C GLU A 80 8.91 6.71 -16.39
N SER A 81 9.94 6.75 -15.54
CA SER A 81 11.33 6.91 -15.95
C SER A 81 12.06 5.60 -16.26
N LEU A 82 11.40 4.43 -16.20
CA LEU A 82 11.99 3.22 -16.78
C LEU A 82 11.76 3.29 -18.29
N PRO A 83 12.80 3.48 -19.13
CA PRO A 83 12.64 3.30 -20.56
C PRO A 83 12.11 1.88 -20.78
N GLU A 84 11.18 1.73 -21.72
CA GLU A 84 10.47 0.48 -22.06
C GLU A 84 11.41 -0.74 -22.24
N ASP A 85 12.70 -0.48 -22.48
CA ASP A 85 13.78 -1.47 -22.60
C ASP A 85 14.11 -2.23 -21.31
N ALA A 86 13.79 -1.70 -20.12
CA ALA A 86 14.10 -2.32 -18.83
C ALA A 86 12.98 -3.24 -18.28
N GLN A 87 11.79 -3.22 -18.89
CA GLN A 87 10.65 -4.02 -18.44
C GLN A 87 10.83 -5.51 -18.80
N ALA A 88 11.57 -5.82 -19.87
CA ALA A 88 11.82 -7.18 -20.34
C ALA A 88 12.77 -8.01 -19.43
N ALA A 89 13.61 -7.37 -18.62
CA ALA A 89 14.52 -8.08 -17.71
C ALA A 89 13.82 -8.56 -16.42
N ALA A 90 12.82 -7.80 -15.94
CA ALA A 90 12.10 -8.15 -14.71
C ALA A 90 11.13 -9.34 -14.89
N GLU A 91 10.70 -9.62 -16.13
CA GLU A 91 9.83 -10.76 -16.44
C GLU A 91 10.59 -12.08 -16.63
N GLN A 92 11.93 -12.06 -16.84
CA GLN A 92 12.72 -13.29 -16.97
C GLN A 92 13.15 -13.90 -15.62
N GLU A 93 13.24 -13.13 -14.54
CA GLU A 93 13.61 -13.68 -13.22
C GLU A 93 12.44 -14.42 -12.52
N TYR A 94 11.19 -14.18 -12.93
CA TYR A 94 10.02 -14.85 -12.32
C TYR A 94 9.73 -16.24 -12.89
N MET A 95 10.22 -16.58 -14.09
CA MET A 95 10.01 -17.91 -14.69
C MET A 95 10.99 -18.99 -14.21
N LEU A 96 12.05 -18.63 -13.48
CA LEU A 96 13.04 -19.60 -12.99
C LEU A 96 12.75 -20.18 -11.58
N SER A 97 11.73 -19.67 -10.87
CA SER A 97 11.42 -20.13 -9.50
C SER A 97 10.24 -21.12 -9.39
N ASP A 98 9.44 -21.30 -10.44
CA ASP A 98 8.25 -22.18 -10.36
C ASP A 98 8.55 -23.66 -10.70
N GLU A 99 9.65 -23.94 -11.42
CA GLU A 99 10.01 -25.32 -11.80
C GLU A 99 10.64 -26.14 -10.66
N ASP A 100 11.13 -25.52 -9.57
CA ASP A 100 11.75 -26.27 -8.46
C ASP A 100 10.73 -26.79 -7.43
N TYR A 101 9.56 -26.14 -7.30
CA TYR A 101 8.58 -26.51 -6.28
C TYR A 101 7.68 -27.70 -6.70
N ALA A 102 7.54 -27.97 -8.00
CA ALA A 102 6.76 -29.08 -8.51
C ALA A 102 7.49 -30.44 -8.44
N ALA A 103 8.83 -30.44 -8.35
CA ALA A 103 9.63 -31.67 -8.33
C ALA A 103 9.65 -32.39 -6.95
N ASN A 104 9.25 -31.72 -5.86
CA ASN A 104 9.35 -32.26 -4.50
C ASN A 104 7.99 -32.70 -3.89
N ALA A 105 6.88 -32.52 -4.60
CA ALA A 105 5.53 -32.79 -4.07
C ALA A 105 4.89 -34.09 -4.61
N GLY A 106 5.69 -35.08 -5.04
CA GLY A 106 5.19 -36.25 -5.76
C GLY A 106 5.95 -37.56 -5.53
N HIS A 107 5.97 -38.09 -4.30
CA HIS A 107 6.01 -39.54 -4.13
C HIS A 107 5.36 -39.99 -2.80
N PRO A 108 4.18 -40.64 -2.83
CA PRO A 108 3.54 -41.24 -1.66
C PRO A 108 3.90 -42.73 -1.47
N LEU A 109 4.04 -43.12 -0.19
CA LEU A 109 3.81 -44.43 0.47
C LEU A 109 4.45 -45.72 -0.14
N GLU A 110 5.12 -46.51 0.71
CA GLU A 110 4.79 -47.93 1.00
C GLU A 110 5.97 -48.75 1.59
N HIS A 111 5.61 -49.62 2.54
CA HIS A 111 6.27 -50.87 2.96
C HIS A 111 7.59 -50.84 3.77
N GLY A 112 7.51 -51.50 4.93
CA GLY A 112 8.56 -51.60 5.93
C GLY A 112 9.67 -52.61 5.65
N LYS A 113 10.77 -52.46 6.37
CA LYS A 113 11.66 -53.53 6.85
C LYS A 113 12.71 -52.95 7.81
N GLU A 114 12.79 -53.49 9.02
CA GLU A 114 13.94 -53.32 9.94
C GLU A 114 15.24 -53.79 9.24
N PRO A 115 16.45 -53.32 9.63
CA PRO A 115 17.13 -53.96 10.76
C PRO A 115 18.16 -53.12 11.55
N GLY A 116 18.37 -53.51 12.81
CA GLY A 116 19.71 -53.87 13.28
C GLY A 116 20.61 -52.76 13.85
N VAL A 117 20.51 -52.54 15.16
CA VAL A 117 21.62 -52.04 15.98
C VAL A 117 22.62 -53.18 16.16
N PRO A 118 23.91 -53.06 15.77
CA PRO A 118 24.91 -54.00 16.25
C PRO A 118 25.33 -53.63 17.68
N PRO A 119 25.39 -54.57 18.64
CA PRO A 119 26.06 -54.33 19.91
C PRO A 119 27.57 -54.23 19.67
N GLN A 120 28.20 -53.14 20.14
CA GLN A 120 29.65 -53.10 20.29
C GLN A 120 30.02 -53.74 21.62
N ASN A 121 30.96 -54.68 21.52
CA ASN A 121 31.53 -55.47 22.60
C ASN A 121 32.54 -54.65 23.42
#